data_AF-A0A2E0UJT1-F1
#
_entry.id   AF-A0A2E0UJT1-F1
#
_cell.length_a   1.000
_cell.length_b   1.000
_cell.length_c   1.000
_cell.angle_alpha   90.00
_cell.angle_beta   90.00
_cell.angle_gamma   90.00
#
_symmetry.space_group_name_H-M   'P 1'
#
loop_
_entity.id
_entity.type
_entity.pdbx_description
1 polymer ?
#
loop_
_entity_poly.entity_id
_entity_poly.type
_entity_poly.pdbx_seq_one_letter_code
_entity_poly.pdbx_strand_id
1 'polypeptide(L)'
;MKYHLQFTYLLASLFIAFIIAGCSSSGPVIGEKDSVEQIIQKVNARTGIVKTHKGYGQISMDSPEFSGQGSIDLRIAKPDSAYLKIGGPFGMSIALGLITSEQLKIYDGFNNVLREGETTERNLHRVFGMSVQFDEILDVLTGTAGIEPLEGSGAPTRTMAGSAYGLVYSNDFGSREYHIDPDYGAITRIIERDKAGAIVYDISYRDFRKVEGEYLPYIIKVMRPQQDESLSIKYDRQFINERPIDFAFSVPESARKIEL
;
A
#
# COMPACT_ATOMS: atom_id res chain seq x y z
N MET A 1 -14.66 16.28 -56.08
CA MET A 1 -13.74 15.17 -55.76
C MET A 1 -12.46 15.59 -55.00
N LYS A 2 -11.88 16.78 -55.22
CA LYS A 2 -10.69 17.26 -54.49
C LYS A 2 -10.90 17.49 -52.98
N TYR A 3 -12.10 17.92 -52.56
CA TYR A 3 -12.41 18.21 -51.14
C TYR A 3 -12.50 16.96 -50.26
N HIS A 4 -12.90 15.80 -50.81
CA HIS A 4 -12.94 14.55 -50.04
C HIS A 4 -11.54 14.01 -49.71
N LEU A 5 -10.58 14.23 -50.60
CA LEU A 5 -9.19 13.79 -50.41
C LEU A 5 -8.49 14.64 -49.33
N GLN A 6 -8.71 15.96 -49.33
CA GLN A 6 -8.14 16.83 -48.29
C GLN A 6 -8.72 16.57 -46.89
N PHE A 7 -10.02 16.24 -46.81
CA PHE A 7 -10.67 15.92 -45.53
C PHE A 7 -10.17 14.60 -44.93
N THR A 8 -9.85 13.60 -45.76
CA THR A 8 -9.28 12.32 -45.30
C THR A 8 -7.86 12.47 -44.79
N TYR A 9 -7.02 13.31 -45.42
CA TYR A 9 -5.68 13.62 -44.88
C TYR A 9 -5.73 14.37 -43.54
N LEU A 10 -6.71 15.27 -43.38
CA LEU A 10 -6.88 16.05 -42.15
C LEU A 10 -7.33 15.16 -40.98
N LEU A 11 -8.29 14.25 -41.21
CA LEU A 11 -8.71 13.22 -40.24
C LEU A 11 -7.58 12.23 -39.92
N ALA A 12 -6.80 11.80 -40.91
CA ALA A 12 -5.66 10.91 -40.70
C ALA A 12 -4.55 11.58 -39.87
N SER A 13 -4.27 12.87 -40.10
CA SER A 13 -3.30 13.64 -39.31
C SER A 13 -3.75 13.83 -37.85
N LEU A 14 -5.06 14.03 -37.63
CA LEU A 14 -5.63 14.17 -36.28
C LEU A 14 -5.57 12.84 -35.50
N PHE A 15 -5.76 11.71 -36.20
CA PHE A 15 -5.67 10.38 -35.60
C PHE A 15 -4.22 9.98 -35.26
N ILE A 16 -3.24 10.38 -36.08
CA ILE A 16 -1.81 10.15 -35.81
C ILE A 16 -1.33 11.00 -34.62
N ALA A 17 -1.82 12.24 -34.47
CA ALA A 17 -1.49 13.10 -33.33
C ALA A 17 -1.98 12.54 -31.99
N PHE A 18 -3.08 11.77 -31.98
CA PHE A 18 -3.62 11.16 -30.76
C PHE A 18 -2.80 9.96 -30.27
N ILE A 19 -2.07 9.26 -31.17
CA ILE A 19 -1.27 8.08 -30.81
C ILE A 19 0.03 8.48 -30.09
N ILE A 20 0.54 9.69 -30.32
CA ILE A 20 1.79 10.19 -29.73
C ILE A 20 1.60 10.89 -28.37
N ALA A 21 0.36 11.10 -27.93
CA ALA A 21 0.05 11.66 -26.60
C ALA A 21 -0.10 10.59 -25.50
N GLY A 22 0.35 9.36 -25.75
CA GLY A 22 0.53 8.35 -24.73
C GLY A 22 1.72 8.69 -23.83
N CYS A 23 1.56 9.68 -22.95
CA CYS A 23 2.50 9.95 -21.87
C CYS A 23 2.45 8.75 -20.90
N SER A 24 3.27 7.71 -21.14
CA SER A 24 3.60 6.79 -20.08
C SER A 24 4.49 7.56 -19.10
N SER A 25 3.97 7.93 -17.94
CA SER A 25 4.82 8.39 -16.84
C SER A 25 5.68 7.21 -16.42
N SER A 26 6.88 7.10 -16.99
CA SER A 26 7.94 6.36 -16.32
C SER A 26 8.26 7.14 -15.05
N GLY A 27 7.99 6.56 -13.88
CA GLY A 27 8.31 7.17 -12.59
C GLY A 27 9.76 7.67 -12.51
N PRO A 28 10.05 8.65 -11.64
CA PRO A 28 11.36 9.28 -11.59
C PRO A 28 12.44 8.25 -11.22
N VAL A 29 13.37 7.99 -12.15
CA VAL A 29 14.56 7.18 -11.89
C VAL A 29 15.45 7.92 -10.89
N ILE A 30 15.91 7.21 -9.85
CA ILE A 30 16.85 7.76 -8.88
C ILE A 30 18.26 7.61 -9.46
N GLY A 31 18.94 8.73 -9.64
CA GLY A 31 20.29 8.78 -10.18
C GLY A 31 21.34 8.58 -9.10
N GLU A 32 22.48 8.04 -9.49
CA GLU A 32 23.62 7.78 -8.60
C GLU A 32 24.09 9.03 -7.82
N LYS A 33 23.98 10.19 -8.47
CA LYS A 33 24.40 11.50 -7.97
C LYS A 33 23.31 12.28 -7.24
N ASP A 34 22.10 11.74 -7.12
CA ASP A 34 21.03 12.41 -6.40
C ASP A 34 21.42 12.61 -4.93
N SER A 35 21.14 13.79 -4.38
CA SER A 35 21.26 14.06 -2.95
C SER A 35 20.19 13.28 -2.17
N VAL A 36 20.38 13.16 -0.87
CA VAL A 36 19.41 12.51 0.03
C VAL A 36 18.04 13.19 -0.07
N GLU A 37 18.01 14.52 -0.13
CA GLU A 37 16.78 15.32 -0.26
C GLU A 37 16.09 15.05 -1.60
N GLN A 38 16.86 14.95 -2.69
CA GLN A 38 16.31 14.62 -4.01
C GLN A 38 15.74 13.20 -4.05
N ILE A 39 16.41 12.24 -3.42
CA ILE A 39 15.92 10.86 -3.26
C ILE A 39 14.58 10.87 -2.52
N ILE A 40 14.50 11.54 -1.35
CA ILE A 40 13.27 11.64 -0.55
C ILE A 40 12.14 12.29 -1.36
N GLN A 41 12.42 13.38 -2.06
CA GLN A 41 11.41 14.06 -2.89
C GLN A 41 10.89 13.15 -4.01
N LYS A 42 11.78 12.41 -4.70
CA LYS A 42 11.40 11.50 -5.77
C LYS A 42 10.56 10.32 -5.25
N VAL A 43 10.94 9.74 -4.12
CA VAL A 43 10.18 8.65 -3.48
C VAL A 43 8.82 9.15 -3.01
N ASN A 44 8.77 10.27 -2.30
CA ASN A 44 7.51 10.81 -1.75
C ASN A 44 6.57 11.32 -2.85
N ALA A 45 7.09 11.76 -4.00
CA ALA A 45 6.23 12.09 -5.15
C ALA A 45 5.43 10.89 -5.67
N ARG A 46 5.84 9.64 -5.37
CA ARG A 46 5.15 8.43 -5.81
C ARG A 46 3.91 8.09 -4.97
N THR A 47 3.79 8.58 -3.74
CA THR A 47 2.65 8.28 -2.84
C THR A 47 1.31 8.63 -3.50
N GLY A 48 1.28 9.71 -4.30
CA GLY A 48 0.11 10.21 -5.02
C GLY A 48 -0.15 9.59 -6.40
N ILE A 49 0.70 8.68 -6.89
CA ILE A 49 0.50 8.04 -8.21
C ILE A 49 -0.71 7.10 -8.19
N VAL A 50 -0.93 6.40 -7.08
CA VAL A 50 -2.05 5.48 -6.89
C VAL A 50 -3.17 6.18 -6.15
N LYS A 51 -4.19 6.62 -6.89
CA LYS A 51 -5.40 7.26 -6.33
C LYS A 51 -6.46 6.21 -5.99
N THR A 52 -6.55 5.18 -6.82
CA THR A 52 -7.41 4.02 -6.58
C THR A 52 -6.63 2.74 -6.80
N HIS A 53 -6.95 1.68 -6.06
CA HIS A 53 -6.32 0.37 -6.20
C HIS A 53 -7.36 -0.72 -6.00
N LYS A 54 -7.32 -1.75 -6.86
CA LYS A 54 -8.06 -3.01 -6.69
C LYS A 54 -7.04 -4.14 -6.78
N GLY A 55 -6.89 -4.90 -5.71
CA GLY A 55 -5.97 -6.02 -5.61
C GLY A 55 -6.70 -7.32 -5.31
N TYR A 56 -6.44 -8.35 -6.10
CA TYR A 56 -6.92 -9.71 -5.87
C TYR A 56 -5.75 -10.65 -5.65
N GLY A 57 -5.84 -11.57 -4.70
CA GLY A 57 -4.77 -12.53 -4.48
C GLY A 57 -4.96 -13.43 -3.26
N GLN A 58 -3.85 -13.71 -2.57
CA GLN A 58 -3.81 -14.48 -1.33
C GLN A 58 -3.25 -13.64 -0.18
N ILE A 59 -3.81 -13.86 1.00
CA ILE A 59 -3.30 -13.36 2.27
C ILE A 59 -2.93 -14.55 3.15
N SER A 60 -1.79 -14.46 3.85
CA SER A 60 -1.39 -15.41 4.88
C SER A 60 -1.05 -14.64 6.14
N MET A 61 -1.49 -15.15 7.28
CA MET A 61 -1.23 -14.59 8.61
C MET A 61 -0.71 -15.70 9.50
N ASP A 62 0.30 -15.38 10.29
CA ASP A 62 0.86 -16.25 11.32
C ASP A 62 1.00 -15.42 12.59
N SER A 63 0.42 -15.86 13.70
CA SER A 63 0.51 -15.29 15.04
C SER A 63 0.38 -16.41 16.08
N PRO A 64 0.72 -16.16 17.35
CA PRO A 64 0.50 -17.13 18.43
C PRO A 64 -0.96 -17.60 18.55
N GLU A 65 -1.92 -16.74 18.22
CA GLU A 65 -3.36 -17.01 18.31
C GLU A 65 -3.96 -17.61 17.03
N PHE A 66 -3.38 -17.32 15.86
CA PHE A 66 -3.95 -17.71 14.57
C PHE A 66 -2.87 -17.90 13.49
N SER A 67 -2.93 -19.03 12.81
CA SER A 67 -2.15 -19.27 11.60
C SER A 67 -3.07 -19.73 10.48
N GLY A 68 -3.01 -19.08 9.31
CA GLY A 68 -3.92 -19.38 8.22
C GLY A 68 -3.69 -18.59 6.95
N GLN A 69 -4.41 -18.99 5.91
CA GLN A 69 -4.39 -18.35 4.60
C GLN A 69 -5.81 -18.20 4.04
N GLY A 70 -5.99 -17.21 3.17
CA GLY A 70 -7.24 -16.97 2.48
C GLY A 70 -7.07 -16.17 1.19
N SER A 71 -8.12 -16.12 0.40
CA SER A 71 -8.22 -15.19 -0.73
C SER A 71 -8.44 -13.77 -0.22
N ILE A 72 -7.91 -12.78 -0.93
CA ILE A 72 -8.08 -11.36 -0.63
C ILE A 72 -8.72 -10.62 -1.82
N ASP A 73 -9.70 -9.77 -1.54
CA ASP A 73 -10.20 -8.69 -2.39
C ASP A 73 -9.98 -7.38 -1.62
N LEU A 74 -8.96 -6.62 -2.05
CA LEU A 74 -8.59 -5.32 -1.49
C LEU A 74 -9.01 -4.23 -2.46
N ARG A 75 -9.66 -3.19 -1.95
CA ARG A 75 -10.05 -2.01 -2.72
C ARG A 75 -9.71 -0.77 -1.94
N ILE A 76 -9.04 0.20 -2.55
CA ILE A 76 -8.61 1.44 -1.89
C ILE A 76 -8.95 2.61 -2.79
N ALA A 77 -9.52 3.68 -2.21
CA ALA A 77 -9.65 4.99 -2.81
C ALA A 77 -8.96 6.00 -1.89
N LYS A 78 -7.76 6.45 -2.23
CA LYS A 78 -7.01 7.39 -1.39
C LYS A 78 -7.56 8.82 -1.49
N PRO A 79 -7.48 9.60 -0.40
CA PRO A 79 -7.07 9.20 0.96
C PRO A 79 -8.26 8.65 1.80
N ASP A 80 -9.38 8.35 1.17
CA ASP A 80 -10.69 8.33 1.80
C ASP A 80 -11.09 6.98 2.38
N SER A 81 -10.86 5.88 1.64
CA SER A 81 -11.51 4.60 1.92
C SER A 81 -10.64 3.39 1.57
N ALA A 82 -10.72 2.36 2.41
CA ALA A 82 -10.20 1.02 2.17
C ALA A 82 -11.24 -0.04 2.52
N TYR A 83 -11.37 -1.01 1.64
CA TYR A 83 -12.18 -2.20 1.83
C TYR A 83 -11.30 -3.43 1.68
N LEU A 84 -11.49 -4.38 2.59
CA LEU A 84 -10.80 -5.65 2.61
C LEU A 84 -11.81 -6.76 2.80
N LYS A 85 -11.77 -7.77 1.94
CA LYS A 85 -12.48 -9.02 2.16
C LYS A 85 -11.51 -10.18 2.14
N ILE A 86 -11.53 -10.99 3.19
CA ILE A 86 -10.77 -12.23 3.30
C ILE A 86 -11.74 -13.40 3.18
N GLY A 87 -11.57 -14.20 2.13
CA GLY A 87 -12.37 -15.39 1.86
C GLY A 87 -11.61 -16.67 2.22
N GLY A 88 -12.27 -17.55 2.96
CA GLY A 88 -11.81 -18.90 3.27
C GLY A 88 -12.24 -19.93 2.21
N PRO A 89 -11.93 -21.21 2.44
CA PRO A 89 -12.43 -22.29 1.62
C PRO A 89 -13.97 -22.31 1.62
N PHE A 90 -14.56 -22.90 0.57
CA PHE A 90 -16.02 -23.03 0.41
C PHE A 90 -16.81 -21.71 0.36
N GLY A 91 -16.15 -20.59 0.03
CA GLY A 91 -16.81 -19.29 -0.12
C GLY A 91 -17.18 -18.60 1.19
N MET A 92 -16.69 -19.10 2.32
CA MET A 92 -16.90 -18.47 3.63
C MET A 92 -16.16 -17.13 3.70
N SER A 93 -16.81 -16.10 4.23
CA SER A 93 -16.14 -14.83 4.52
C SER A 93 -15.51 -14.89 5.91
N ILE A 94 -14.18 -14.92 5.96
CA ILE A 94 -13.42 -14.97 7.22
C ILE A 94 -13.42 -13.60 7.89
N ALA A 95 -13.15 -12.56 7.10
CA ALA A 95 -13.15 -11.18 7.59
C ALA A 95 -13.67 -10.23 6.51
N LEU A 96 -14.34 -9.17 6.94
CA LEU A 96 -14.58 -7.98 6.10
C LEU A 96 -14.15 -6.74 6.87
N GLY A 97 -13.43 -5.84 6.21
CA GLY A 97 -13.09 -4.52 6.71
C GLY A 97 -13.59 -3.45 5.76
N LEU A 98 -14.15 -2.39 6.32
CA LEU A 98 -14.37 -1.12 5.64
C LEU A 98 -13.87 -0.02 6.56
N ILE A 99 -12.86 0.70 6.10
CA ILE A 99 -12.23 1.80 6.83
C ILE A 99 -12.35 3.02 5.96
N THR A 100 -12.90 4.09 6.50
CA THR A 100 -13.00 5.38 5.87
C THR A 100 -12.30 6.42 6.73
N SER A 101 -12.14 7.64 6.24
CA SER A 101 -11.62 8.75 7.04
C SER A 101 -12.42 9.02 8.33
N GLU A 102 -13.70 8.63 8.37
CA GLU A 102 -14.58 8.89 9.51
C GLU A 102 -14.92 7.62 10.31
N GLN A 103 -15.13 6.49 9.64
CA GLN A 103 -15.68 5.27 10.23
C GLN A 103 -14.86 4.02 9.89
N LEU A 104 -14.67 3.18 10.91
CA LEU A 104 -14.05 1.87 10.85
C LEU A 104 -15.12 0.79 11.14
N LYS A 105 -15.21 -0.22 10.27
CA LYS A 105 -16.06 -1.41 10.42
C LYS A 105 -15.24 -2.67 10.16
N ILE A 106 -15.17 -3.57 11.13
CA ILE A 106 -14.46 -4.84 11.02
C ILE A 106 -15.40 -5.97 11.44
N TYR A 107 -15.72 -6.85 10.51
CA TYR A 107 -16.51 -8.05 10.74
C TYR A 107 -15.61 -9.28 10.82
N ASP A 108 -15.73 -9.97 11.94
CA ASP A 108 -15.11 -11.27 12.23
C ASP A 108 -16.14 -12.38 11.95
N GLY A 109 -15.90 -13.12 10.87
CA GLY A 109 -16.79 -14.18 10.40
C GLY A 109 -16.74 -15.45 11.26
N PHE A 110 -15.65 -15.68 12.01
CA PHE A 110 -15.57 -16.84 12.91
C PHE A 110 -16.46 -16.66 14.13
N ASN A 111 -16.44 -15.45 14.70
CA ASN A 111 -17.19 -15.14 15.91
C ASN A 111 -18.57 -14.50 15.62
N ASN A 112 -18.87 -14.23 14.34
CA ASN A 112 -20.07 -13.50 13.90
C ASN A 112 -20.24 -12.15 14.64
N VAL A 113 -19.15 -11.37 14.67
CA VAL A 113 -19.09 -10.08 15.38
C VAL A 113 -18.72 -8.95 14.43
N LEU A 114 -19.52 -7.90 14.41
CA LEU A 114 -19.19 -6.62 13.77
C LEU A 114 -18.68 -5.65 14.84
N ARG A 115 -17.45 -5.16 14.66
CA ARG A 115 -16.90 -4.03 15.44
C ARG A 115 -16.99 -2.77 14.61
N GLU A 116 -17.52 -1.70 15.18
CA GLU A 116 -17.65 -0.41 14.50
C GLU A 116 -17.28 0.76 15.42
N GLY A 117 -16.74 1.83 14.84
CA GLY A 117 -16.39 3.04 15.58
C GLY A 117 -15.74 4.09 14.67
N GLU A 118 -15.31 5.20 15.25
CA GLU A 118 -14.60 6.24 14.51
C GLU A 118 -13.18 5.81 14.13
N THR A 119 -12.69 6.27 12.98
CA THR A 119 -11.30 6.02 12.51
C THR A 119 -10.32 6.93 13.26
N THR A 120 -10.11 6.62 14.54
CA THR A 120 -9.09 7.28 15.40
C THR A 120 -7.85 6.40 15.52
N GLU A 121 -6.67 6.97 15.74
CA GLU A 121 -5.44 6.21 16.02
C GLU A 121 -5.63 5.17 17.12
N ARG A 122 -6.38 5.52 18.17
CA ARG A 122 -6.74 4.61 19.26
C ARG A 122 -7.53 3.39 18.77
N ASN A 123 -8.50 3.60 17.89
CA ASN A 123 -9.32 2.51 17.36
C ASN A 123 -8.56 1.68 16.32
N LEU A 124 -7.72 2.31 15.49
CA LEU A 124 -6.79 1.61 14.61
C LEU A 124 -5.81 0.75 15.41
N HIS A 125 -5.24 1.29 16.49
CA HIS A 125 -4.36 0.54 17.40
C HIS A 125 -5.07 -0.66 18.03
N ARG A 126 -6.32 -0.52 18.46
CA ARG A 126 -7.11 -1.64 19.01
C ARG A 126 -7.37 -2.76 17.99
N VAL A 127 -7.47 -2.41 16.71
CA VAL A 127 -7.75 -3.39 15.63
C VAL A 127 -6.46 -4.02 15.10
N PHE A 128 -5.43 -3.22 14.86
CA PHE A 128 -4.20 -3.67 14.20
C PHE A 128 -3.03 -3.92 15.17
N GLY A 129 -3.16 -3.53 16.43
CA GLY A 129 -2.10 -3.62 17.43
C GLY A 129 -0.93 -2.68 17.17
N MET A 130 -1.09 -1.69 16.29
CA MET A 130 -0.03 -0.76 15.90
C MET A 130 -0.57 0.67 15.87
N SER A 131 0.24 1.61 16.36
CA SER A 131 -0.05 3.04 16.26
C SER A 131 0.33 3.50 14.85
N VAL A 132 -0.65 3.50 13.96
CA VAL A 132 -0.51 3.93 12.57
C VAL A 132 -1.62 4.89 12.21
N GLN A 133 -1.31 5.83 11.34
CA GLN A 133 -2.31 6.68 10.73
C GLN A 133 -3.01 5.93 9.58
N PHE A 134 -4.23 6.34 9.27
CA PHE A 134 -5.03 5.65 8.26
C PHE A 134 -4.39 5.71 6.87
N ASP A 135 -3.84 6.86 6.49
CA ASP A 135 -3.12 7.08 5.24
C ASP A 135 -1.86 6.20 5.12
N GLU A 136 -1.10 6.02 6.19
CA GLU A 136 0.03 5.09 6.23
C GLU A 136 -0.40 3.66 5.90
N ILE A 137 -1.55 3.21 6.41
CA ILE A 137 -2.11 1.89 6.06
C ILE A 137 -2.38 1.82 4.56
N LEU A 138 -3.01 2.85 3.97
CA LEU A 138 -3.31 2.89 2.54
C LEU A 138 -2.02 2.83 1.71
N ASP A 139 -1.01 3.57 2.12
CA ASP A 139 0.29 3.65 1.48
C ASP A 139 1.04 2.33 1.52
N VAL A 140 1.03 1.65 2.67
CA VAL A 140 1.61 0.31 2.82
C VAL A 140 0.90 -0.69 1.92
N LEU A 141 -0.44 -0.75 1.97
CA LEU A 141 -1.21 -1.74 1.21
C LEU A 141 -1.13 -1.54 -0.32
N THR A 142 -0.90 -0.31 -0.77
CA THR A 142 -0.69 0.02 -2.19
C THR A 142 0.79 -0.03 -2.63
N GLY A 143 1.73 -0.23 -1.70
CA GLY A 143 3.15 -0.27 -2.01
C GLY A 143 3.74 1.09 -2.43
N THR A 144 3.11 2.18 -1.98
CA THR A 144 3.53 3.55 -2.31
C THR A 144 3.95 4.33 -1.06
N ALA A 145 4.42 3.64 -0.02
CA ALA A 145 4.89 4.26 1.21
C ALA A 145 5.92 5.37 0.94
N GLY A 146 5.74 6.49 1.63
CA GLY A 146 6.68 7.60 1.65
C GLY A 146 7.79 7.40 2.69
N ILE A 147 8.76 8.29 2.63
CA ILE A 147 9.83 8.45 3.60
C ILE A 147 9.44 9.60 4.50
N GLU A 148 9.27 9.28 5.79
CA GLU A 148 8.93 10.24 6.82
C GLU A 148 10.01 10.23 7.90
N PRO A 149 10.56 11.39 8.28
CA PRO A 149 11.50 11.48 9.38
C PRO A 149 10.85 10.96 10.67
N LEU A 150 11.62 10.21 11.44
CA LEU A 150 11.21 9.84 12.79
C LEU A 150 11.10 11.12 13.64
N GLU A 151 10.05 11.27 14.46
CA GLU A 151 9.89 12.47 15.29
C GLU A 151 11.13 12.70 16.17
N GLY A 152 11.65 13.93 16.19
CA GLY A 152 12.86 14.28 16.95
C GLY A 152 14.17 13.73 16.37
N SER A 153 14.15 13.10 15.19
CA SER A 153 15.37 12.74 14.47
C SER A 153 15.96 13.92 13.67
N GLY A 154 17.27 13.87 13.44
CA GLY A 154 17.98 14.79 12.54
C GLY A 154 17.90 14.35 11.07
N ALA A 155 18.81 14.87 10.25
CA ALA A 155 18.97 14.40 8.87
C ALA A 155 19.33 12.90 8.85
N PRO A 156 18.83 12.11 7.87
CA PRO A 156 19.08 10.69 7.85
C PRO A 156 20.53 10.41 7.46
N THR A 157 21.06 9.31 7.95
CA THR A 157 22.34 8.77 7.48
C THR A 157 22.09 7.94 6.23
N ARG A 158 22.84 8.22 5.15
CA ARG A 158 22.82 7.41 3.94
C ARG A 158 23.70 6.18 4.12
N THR A 159 23.14 5.01 3.84
CA THR A 159 23.84 3.73 3.80
C THR A 159 23.66 3.09 2.42
N MET A 160 24.49 2.10 2.11
CA MET A 160 24.31 1.25 0.93
C MET A 160 24.00 -0.18 1.37
N ALA A 161 22.93 -0.74 0.84
CA ALA A 161 22.53 -2.13 1.06
C ALA A 161 22.49 -2.85 -0.30
N GLY A 162 23.64 -3.34 -0.77
CA GLY A 162 23.76 -3.86 -2.13
C GLY A 162 23.58 -2.75 -3.17
N SER A 163 22.62 -2.90 -4.09
CA SER A 163 22.24 -1.88 -5.08
C SER A 163 21.21 -0.87 -4.57
N ALA A 164 20.62 -1.09 -3.39
CA ALA A 164 19.58 -0.23 -2.83
C ALA A 164 20.18 0.87 -1.94
N TYR A 165 19.62 2.08 -2.01
CA TYR A 165 19.92 3.15 -1.06
C TYR A 165 19.27 2.84 0.28
N GLY A 166 20.04 2.93 1.35
CA GLY A 166 19.51 2.94 2.71
C GLY A 166 19.46 4.36 3.26
N LEU A 167 18.34 4.76 3.85
CA LEU A 167 18.23 5.99 4.65
C LEU A 167 17.83 5.61 6.08
N VAL A 168 18.64 6.02 7.06
CA VAL A 168 18.41 5.70 8.47
C VAL A 168 18.16 6.98 9.25
N TYR A 169 16.96 7.09 9.83
CA TYR A 169 16.61 8.08 10.83
C TYR A 169 16.77 7.47 12.22
N SER A 170 17.41 8.18 13.14
CA SER A 170 17.58 7.74 14.53
C SER A 170 17.30 8.88 15.49
N ASN A 171 16.73 8.55 16.65
CA ASN A 171 16.52 9.45 17.78
C ASN A 171 16.81 8.70 19.10
N ASP A 172 16.47 9.29 20.25
CA ASP A 172 16.69 8.68 21.56
C ASP A 172 15.80 7.46 21.87
N PHE A 173 14.77 7.22 21.04
CA PHE A 173 13.75 6.19 21.23
C PHE A 173 13.92 5.00 20.28
N GLY A 174 14.69 5.13 19.20
CA GLY A 174 14.89 4.07 18.23
C GLY A 174 15.43 4.54 16.89
N SER A 175 15.18 3.74 15.86
CA SER A 175 15.56 4.07 14.48
C SER A 175 14.57 3.54 13.46
N ARG A 176 14.46 4.22 12.33
CA ARG A 176 13.70 3.80 11.16
C ARG A 176 14.60 3.83 9.93
N GLU A 177 14.67 2.69 9.25
CA GLU A 177 15.51 2.46 8.09
C GLU A 177 14.65 2.17 6.86
N TYR A 178 14.93 2.89 5.77
CA TYR A 178 14.27 2.75 4.48
C TYR A 178 15.24 2.21 3.45
N HIS A 179 14.89 1.12 2.77
CA HIS A 179 15.62 0.59 1.62
C HIS A 179 14.89 0.98 0.35
N ILE A 180 15.61 1.62 -0.58
CA ILE A 180 15.05 2.22 -1.79
C ILE A 180 15.76 1.62 -2.99
N ASP A 181 14.97 1.04 -3.90
CA ASP A 181 15.49 0.54 -5.16
C ASP A 181 15.50 1.66 -6.21
N PRO A 182 16.68 2.03 -6.75
CA PRO A 182 16.78 3.12 -7.69
C PRO A 182 16.10 2.87 -9.04
N ASP A 183 15.96 1.59 -9.44
CA ASP A 183 15.36 1.22 -10.72
C ASP A 183 13.85 1.42 -10.69
N TYR A 184 13.22 1.10 -9.55
CA TYR A 184 11.79 1.34 -9.35
C TYR A 184 11.49 2.73 -8.80
N GLY A 185 12.50 3.40 -8.23
CA GLY A 185 12.34 4.63 -7.47
C GLY A 185 11.45 4.45 -6.22
N ALA A 186 11.34 3.23 -5.70
CA ALA A 186 10.36 2.84 -4.69
C ALA A 186 11.03 2.23 -3.46
N ILE A 187 10.34 2.32 -2.32
CA ILE A 187 10.75 1.65 -1.08
C ILE A 187 10.56 0.14 -1.25
N THR A 188 11.59 -0.64 -0.97
CA THR A 188 11.56 -2.11 -0.97
C THR A 188 11.55 -2.70 0.43
N ARG A 189 11.98 -1.94 1.43
CA ARG A 189 11.91 -2.36 2.84
C ARG A 189 11.84 -1.17 3.79
N ILE A 190 11.10 -1.33 4.88
CA ILE A 190 11.05 -0.41 6.02
C ILE A 190 11.33 -1.24 7.27
N ILE A 191 12.34 -0.86 8.05
CA ILE A 191 12.68 -1.53 9.31
C ILE A 191 12.62 -0.49 10.42
N GLU A 192 11.78 -0.74 11.42
CA GLU A 192 11.73 0.05 12.64
C GLU A 192 12.30 -0.74 13.81
N ARG A 193 13.18 -0.09 14.57
CA ARG A 193 13.82 -0.67 15.75
C ARG A 193 13.58 0.22 16.97
N ASP A 194 13.39 -0.42 18.11
CA ASP A 194 13.33 0.25 19.40
C ASP A 194 14.72 0.73 19.87
N LYS A 195 14.75 1.39 21.02
CA LYS A 195 15.98 1.88 21.66
C LYS A 195 17.01 0.78 21.95
N ALA A 196 16.56 -0.46 22.20
CA ALA A 196 17.43 -1.60 22.43
C ALA A 196 17.99 -2.19 21.11
N GLY A 197 17.54 -1.66 19.96
CA GLY A 197 17.91 -2.13 18.63
C GLY A 197 17.10 -3.35 18.16
N ALA A 198 16.07 -3.75 18.91
CA ALA A 198 15.22 -4.87 18.53
C ALA A 198 14.18 -4.41 17.50
N ILE A 199 13.89 -5.27 16.53
CA ILE A 199 12.97 -4.96 15.42
C ILE A 199 11.54 -4.95 15.95
N VAL A 200 10.88 -3.80 15.83
CA VAL A 200 9.46 -3.62 16.15
C VAL A 200 8.62 -4.01 14.92
N TYR A 201 8.97 -3.48 13.75
CA TYR A 201 8.31 -3.79 12.48
C TYR A 201 9.33 -3.96 11.35
N ASP A 202 9.07 -4.89 10.45
CA ASP A 202 9.81 -5.09 9.21
C ASP A 202 8.84 -5.32 8.05
N ILE A 203 8.71 -4.30 7.20
CA ILE A 203 7.82 -4.28 6.04
C ILE A 203 8.68 -4.45 4.80
N SER A 204 8.37 -5.41 3.94
CA SER A 204 9.07 -5.63 2.68
C SER A 204 8.12 -5.71 1.49
N TYR A 205 8.57 -5.11 0.39
CA TYR A 205 7.90 -5.07 -0.90
C TYR A 205 8.76 -5.82 -1.91
N ARG A 206 8.18 -6.80 -2.60
CA ARG A 206 8.90 -7.66 -3.55
C ARG A 206 8.08 -7.92 -4.80
N ASP A 207 8.77 -8.46 -5.81
CA ASP A 207 8.18 -8.83 -7.11
C ASP A 207 7.47 -7.62 -7.74
N PHE A 208 8.23 -6.54 -7.94
CA PHE A 208 7.71 -5.33 -8.57
C PHE A 208 7.41 -5.61 -10.04
N ARG A 209 6.20 -5.24 -10.47
CA ARG A 209 5.76 -5.39 -11.86
C ARG A 209 5.07 -4.14 -12.32
N LYS A 210 5.08 -3.94 -13.65
CA LYS A 210 4.43 -2.80 -14.28
C LYS A 210 2.91 -3.02 -14.33
N VAL A 211 2.15 -2.15 -13.69
CA VAL A 211 0.69 -2.09 -13.68
C VAL A 211 0.30 -0.71 -14.22
N GLU A 212 -0.35 -0.67 -15.38
CA GLU A 212 -0.83 0.58 -16.01
C GLU A 212 0.23 1.69 -16.16
N GLY A 213 1.50 1.31 -16.33
CA GLY A 213 2.61 2.27 -16.47
C GLY A 213 3.53 2.33 -15.24
N GLU A 214 3.06 1.89 -14.09
CA GLU A 214 3.72 2.12 -12.79
C GLU A 214 4.24 0.82 -12.19
N TYR A 215 5.39 0.85 -11.53
CA TYR A 215 5.92 -0.31 -10.81
C TYR A 215 5.28 -0.44 -9.43
N LEU A 216 4.57 -1.54 -9.20
CA LEU A 216 3.94 -1.88 -7.92
C LEU A 216 4.40 -3.26 -7.43
N PRO A 217 4.53 -3.46 -6.11
CA PRO A 217 4.90 -4.76 -5.58
C PRO A 217 3.74 -5.76 -5.70
N TYR A 218 4.05 -6.99 -6.06
CA TYR A 218 3.08 -8.09 -6.03
C TYR A 218 3.13 -8.86 -4.72
N ILE A 219 4.15 -8.64 -3.89
CA ILE A 219 4.27 -9.24 -2.56
C ILE A 219 4.54 -8.15 -1.53
N ILE A 220 3.69 -8.08 -0.52
CA ILE A 220 3.86 -7.25 0.67
C ILE A 220 3.99 -8.20 1.85
N LYS A 221 5.03 -8.05 2.66
CA LYS A 221 5.19 -8.82 3.91
C LYS A 221 5.45 -7.86 5.06
N VAL A 222 4.66 -7.99 6.12
CA VAL A 222 4.83 -7.28 7.39
C VAL A 222 5.22 -8.30 8.44
N MET A 223 6.26 -8.03 9.21
CA MET A 223 6.70 -8.86 10.32
C MET A 223 6.78 -8.04 11.60
N ARG A 224 6.37 -8.67 12.70
CA ARG A 224 6.43 -8.18 14.08
C ARG A 224 7.18 -9.22 14.93
N PRO A 225 8.53 -9.25 14.86
CA PRO A 225 9.30 -10.35 15.47
C PRO A 225 9.14 -10.44 16.99
N GLN A 226 8.93 -9.32 17.69
CA GLN A 226 8.72 -9.32 19.14
C GLN A 226 7.37 -9.94 19.55
N GLN A 227 6.39 -9.97 18.66
CA GLN A 227 5.06 -10.54 18.88
C GLN A 227 4.90 -11.93 18.26
N ASP A 228 5.94 -12.42 17.56
CA ASP A 228 5.89 -13.65 16.75
C ASP A 228 4.78 -13.62 15.69
N GLU A 229 4.63 -12.47 15.02
CA GLU A 229 3.59 -12.29 14.03
C GLU A 229 4.12 -11.95 12.63
N SER A 230 3.43 -12.44 11.61
CA SER A 230 3.66 -12.07 10.23
C SER A 230 2.38 -12.04 9.40
N LEU A 231 2.33 -11.09 8.49
CA LEU A 231 1.29 -10.95 7.48
C LEU A 231 1.96 -10.91 6.10
N SER A 232 1.44 -11.66 5.13
CA SER A 232 1.87 -11.56 3.74
C SER A 232 0.66 -11.43 2.84
N ILE A 233 0.70 -10.46 1.93
CA ILE A 233 -0.23 -10.31 0.83
C ILE A 233 0.53 -10.62 -0.46
N LYS A 234 0.02 -11.56 -1.24
CA LYS A 234 0.50 -11.86 -2.58
C LYS A 234 -0.62 -11.57 -3.58
N TYR A 235 -0.45 -10.51 -4.36
CA TYR A 235 -1.39 -10.19 -5.42
C TYR A 235 -1.21 -11.12 -6.61
N ASP A 236 -2.32 -11.55 -7.20
CA ASP A 236 -2.37 -12.21 -8.51
C ASP A 236 -2.69 -11.19 -9.61
N ARG A 237 -3.56 -10.23 -9.29
CA ARG A 237 -3.97 -9.13 -10.18
C ARG A 237 -4.10 -7.82 -9.42
N GLN A 238 -3.69 -6.74 -10.05
CA GLN A 238 -3.79 -5.38 -9.54
C GLN A 238 -4.29 -4.46 -10.65
N PHE A 239 -5.15 -3.52 -10.28
CA PHE A 239 -5.64 -2.43 -11.13
C PHE A 239 -5.48 -1.14 -10.35
N ILE A 240 -5.09 -0.06 -11.00
CA ILE A 240 -4.91 1.25 -10.34
C ILE A 240 -5.63 2.33 -11.09
N ASN A 241 -6.03 3.40 -10.41
CA ASN A 241 -6.64 4.58 -11.02
C ASN A 241 -7.94 4.32 -11.83
N GLU A 242 -8.45 3.08 -11.84
CA GLU A 242 -9.75 2.71 -12.38
C GLU A 242 -10.88 3.20 -11.49
N ARG A 243 -11.95 3.70 -12.13
CA ARG A 243 -13.19 4.13 -11.48
C ARG A 243 -14.41 3.60 -12.26
N PRO A 244 -15.54 3.34 -11.59
CA PRO A 244 -15.77 3.47 -10.15
C PRO A 244 -15.11 2.35 -9.32
N ILE A 245 -14.89 2.62 -8.03
CA ILE A 245 -14.66 1.58 -7.02
C ILE A 245 -15.96 1.38 -6.26
N ASP A 246 -16.36 0.13 -6.11
CA ASP A 246 -17.46 -0.28 -5.26
C ASP A 246 -16.93 -0.80 -3.92
N PHE A 247 -17.60 -0.40 -2.83
CA PHE A 247 -17.26 -0.75 -1.45
C PHE A 247 -18.44 -1.48 -0.78
N ALA A 248 -19.05 -2.44 -1.47
CA ALA A 248 -20.15 -3.23 -0.95
C ALA A 248 -19.78 -3.97 0.35
N PHE A 249 -20.17 -3.40 1.48
CA PHE A 249 -20.01 -3.96 2.81
C PHE A 249 -21.36 -4.48 3.31
N SER A 250 -21.48 -5.80 3.40
CA SER A 250 -22.68 -6.47 3.92
C SER A 250 -22.26 -7.59 4.84
N VAL A 251 -22.92 -7.67 5.99
CA VAL A 251 -22.71 -8.70 7.02
C VAL A 251 -24.05 -9.32 7.38
N PRO A 252 -24.10 -10.53 7.94
CA PRO A 252 -25.35 -11.14 8.39
C PRO A 252 -26.10 -10.26 9.40
N GLU A 253 -27.43 -10.18 9.32
CA GLU A 253 -28.23 -9.43 10.29
C GLU A 253 -28.11 -9.99 11.72
N SER A 254 -27.76 -11.27 11.86
CA SER A 254 -27.50 -11.94 13.13
C SER A 254 -26.15 -11.58 13.76
N ALA A 255 -25.30 -10.80 13.08
CA ALA A 255 -23.99 -10.41 13.60
C ALA A 255 -24.14 -9.56 14.86
N ARG A 256 -23.43 -9.95 15.92
CA ARG A 256 -23.38 -9.18 17.16
C ARG A 256 -22.56 -7.92 16.94
N LYS A 257 -23.12 -6.76 17.25
CA LYS A 257 -22.44 -5.46 17.11
C LYS A 257 -21.72 -5.07 18.39
N ILE A 258 -20.51 -4.53 18.25
CA ILE A 258 -19.67 -4.00 19.33
C ILE A 258 -19.13 -2.64 18.90
N GLU A 259 -19.24 -1.65 19.77
CA GLU A 259 -18.66 -0.32 19.54
C GLU A 259 -17.20 -0.27 20.02
N LEU A 260 -16.34 0.45 19.28
CA LEU A 260 -14.91 0.61 19.58
C LEU A 260 -14.61 1.86 20.40
#